data_AF-A0A895XR92-F1
#
_entry.id   AF-A0A895XR92-F1
#
_cell.length_a   1.000
_cell.length_b   1.000
_cell.length_c   1.000
_cell.angle_alpha   90.00
_cell.angle_beta   90.00
_cell.angle_gamma   90.00
#
_symmetry.space_group_name_H-M   'P 1'
#
loop_
_entity.id
_entity.type
_entity.pdbx_description
1 polymer ?
#
loop_
_entity_poly.entity_id
_entity_poly.type
_entity_poly.pdbx_seq_one_letter_code
_entity_poly.pdbx_strand_id
1 'polypeptide(L)'
;MSQQMKTGDTDSIIDSLTDEETQFLIAGLRQWQGAAVCTEELAAALEYSTTDELLSHRVRLIAQIKARRELELLDWARVLFTVETVFISHIFGAGYSWGTVSGFRDGEALILMRSIQRKARRCRSVVGDTLGTLRLKNSL
;
A
#
# COMPACT_ATOMS: atom_id res chain seq x y z
N MET A 1 37.47 -8.58 22.77
CA MET A 1 36.35 -9.30 22.11
C MET A 1 35.07 -8.56 22.43
N SER A 2 34.69 -7.58 21.61
CA SER A 2 33.36 -6.97 21.69
C SER A 2 32.53 -7.57 20.56
N GLN A 3 31.50 -8.33 20.93
CA GLN A 3 30.48 -8.77 20.00
C GLN A 3 29.79 -7.53 19.43
N GLN A 4 30.06 -7.28 18.15
CA GLN A 4 29.24 -6.43 17.32
C GLN A 4 27.86 -7.10 17.24
N MET A 5 26.87 -6.46 17.84
CA MET A 5 25.47 -6.80 17.68
C MET A 5 25.17 -6.64 16.18
N LYS A 6 25.12 -7.76 15.44
CA LYS A 6 24.52 -7.80 14.11
C LYS A 6 23.05 -7.44 14.30
N THR A 7 22.71 -6.16 14.14
CA THR A 7 21.35 -5.73 13.85
C THR A 7 20.89 -6.58 12.67
N GLY A 8 19.93 -7.46 12.95
CA GLY A 8 19.39 -8.38 11.97
C GLY A 8 18.97 -7.62 10.72
N ASP A 9 19.35 -8.20 9.59
CA ASP A 9 18.88 -7.90 8.25
C ASP A 9 17.39 -7.51 8.29
N THR A 10 17.12 -6.20 8.24
CA THR A 10 15.75 -5.69 8.22
C THR A 10 15.28 -5.81 6.79
N ASP A 11 14.97 -7.04 6.39
CA ASP A 11 14.63 -7.49 5.03
C ASP A 11 13.88 -6.40 4.25
N SER A 12 14.59 -5.68 3.39
CA SER A 12 14.11 -4.45 2.75
C SER A 12 12.97 -4.78 1.79
N ILE A 13 11.80 -4.15 1.98
CA ILE A 13 10.65 -4.43 1.11
C ILE A 13 10.98 -3.90 -0.29
N ILE A 14 11.47 -2.66 -0.40
CA ILE A 14 11.74 -2.03 -1.70
C ILE A 14 12.77 -2.81 -2.54
N ASP A 15 13.78 -3.39 -1.90
CA ASP A 15 14.82 -4.16 -2.59
C ASP A 15 14.33 -5.54 -3.04
N SER A 16 13.33 -6.08 -2.34
CA SER A 16 12.69 -7.35 -2.71
C SER A 16 11.70 -7.24 -3.88
N LEU A 17 11.27 -6.03 -4.25
CA LEU A 17 10.28 -5.81 -5.30
C LEU A 17 10.88 -5.96 -6.71
N THR A 18 10.16 -6.66 -7.58
CA THR A 18 10.46 -6.65 -9.02
C THR A 18 10.03 -5.33 -9.66
N ASP A 19 10.50 -5.06 -10.87
CA ASP A 19 10.05 -3.89 -11.63
C ASP A 19 8.54 -3.94 -11.92
N GLU A 20 8.00 -5.12 -12.21
CA GLU A 20 6.57 -5.31 -12.47
C GLU A 20 5.72 -5.07 -11.22
N GLU A 21 6.15 -5.56 -10.05
CA GLU A 21 5.48 -5.27 -8.77
C GLU A 21 5.56 -3.78 -8.42
N THR A 22 6.69 -3.14 -8.71
CA THR A 22 6.88 -1.69 -8.53
C THR A 22 5.90 -0.92 -9.43
N GLN A 23 5.76 -1.32 -10.69
CA GLN A 23 4.81 -0.72 -11.63
C GLN A 23 3.37 -0.95 -11.20
N PHE A 24 3.03 -2.14 -10.71
CA PHE A 24 1.71 -2.47 -10.17
C PHE A 24 1.32 -1.55 -9.01
N LEU A 25 2.21 -1.35 -8.05
CA LEU A 25 1.98 -0.44 -6.93
C LEU A 25 1.78 1.01 -7.39
N ILE A 26 2.63 1.50 -8.30
CA ILE A 26 2.51 2.86 -8.83
C ILE A 26 1.20 3.03 -9.62
N ALA A 27 0.81 2.02 -10.41
CA ALA A 27 -0.44 2.05 -11.17
C ALA A 27 -1.65 2.16 -10.24
N GLY A 28 -1.68 1.38 -9.16
CA GLY A 28 -2.73 1.44 -8.15
C GLY A 28 -2.79 2.77 -7.42
N LEU A 29 -1.64 3.28 -6.95
CA LEU A 29 -1.57 4.59 -6.28
C LEU A 29 -2.15 5.70 -7.16
N ARG A 30 -1.78 5.74 -8.45
CA ARG A 30 -2.25 6.76 -9.40
C ARG A 30 -3.77 6.84 -9.54
N GLN A 31 -4.50 5.76 -9.29
CA GLN A 31 -5.96 5.75 -9.47
C GLN A 31 -6.74 6.48 -8.38
N TRP A 32 -6.11 6.84 -7.25
CA TRP A 32 -6.76 7.65 -6.21
C TRP A 32 -7.07 9.10 -6.63
N GLN A 33 -6.55 9.55 -7.77
CA GLN A 33 -6.98 10.81 -8.42
C GLN A 33 -7.75 10.53 -9.74
N GLY A 34 -8.09 9.27 -9.99
CA GLY A 34 -8.71 8.80 -11.23
C GLY A 34 -9.98 8.03 -10.94
N ALA A 35 -9.99 6.74 -11.28
CA ALA A 35 -11.18 5.89 -11.18
C ALA A 35 -11.58 5.52 -9.74
N ALA A 36 -10.69 5.66 -8.76
CA ALA A 36 -11.00 5.37 -7.37
C ALA A 36 -11.61 6.58 -6.65
N VAL A 37 -12.54 6.31 -5.76
CA VAL A 37 -13.25 7.34 -4.99
C VAL A 37 -12.56 7.50 -3.63
N CYS A 38 -11.88 8.63 -3.47
CA CYS A 38 -11.29 9.01 -2.18
C CYS A 38 -12.35 9.69 -1.31
N THR A 39 -12.59 9.16 -0.10
CA THR A 39 -13.49 9.78 0.89
C THR A 39 -12.72 10.16 2.15
N GLU A 40 -13.27 11.08 2.93
CA GLU A 40 -12.67 11.51 4.20
C GLU A 40 -12.56 10.35 5.20
N GLU A 41 -13.51 9.41 5.20
CA GLU A 41 -13.47 8.23 6.06
C GLU A 41 -12.34 7.26 5.67
N LEU A 42 -12.07 7.11 4.37
CA LEU A 42 -10.94 6.30 3.89
C LEU A 42 -9.60 7.00 4.16
N ALA A 43 -9.56 8.33 4.06
CA ALA A 43 -8.40 9.12 4.47
C ALA A 43 -8.13 8.93 5.97
N ALA A 44 -9.15 9.05 6.81
CA ALA A 44 -9.05 8.84 8.25
C ALA A 44 -8.62 7.41 8.60
N ALA A 45 -9.14 6.39 7.91
CA ALA A 45 -8.74 4.99 8.11
C ALA A 45 -7.24 4.76 7.82
N LEU A 46 -6.66 5.57 6.93
CA LEU A 46 -5.25 5.57 6.54
C LEU A 46 -4.39 6.52 7.38
N GLU A 47 -4.92 7.07 8.48
CA GLU A 47 -4.30 8.11 9.32
C GLU A 47 -3.94 9.38 8.56
N TYR A 48 -4.82 9.84 7.69
CA TYR A 48 -4.79 11.19 7.13
C TYR A 48 -5.93 12.01 7.69
N SER A 49 -5.70 13.29 7.89
CA SER A 49 -6.72 14.22 8.40
C SER A 49 -7.72 14.61 7.32
N THR A 50 -7.28 14.61 6.05
CA THR A 50 -8.11 14.97 4.90
C THR A 50 -7.80 14.12 3.67
N THR A 51 -8.74 14.08 2.72
CA THR A 51 -8.49 13.53 1.38
C THR A 51 -7.32 14.24 0.67
N ASP A 52 -7.19 15.56 0.78
CA ASP A 52 -6.08 16.31 0.18
C ASP A 52 -4.71 15.90 0.72
N GLU A 53 -4.62 15.60 2.03
CA GLU A 53 -3.39 15.10 2.65
C GLU A 53 -3.00 13.74 2.07
N LEU A 54 -3.98 12.82 1.94
CA LEU A 54 -3.77 11.53 1.29
C LEU A 54 -3.28 11.70 -0.15
N LEU A 55 -3.96 12.53 -0.95
CA LEU A 55 -3.64 12.74 -2.36
C LEU A 55 -2.24 13.33 -2.54
N SER A 56 -1.85 14.26 -1.67
CA SER A 56 -0.52 14.87 -1.66
C SER A 56 0.54 13.86 -1.22
N HIS A 57 0.29 13.11 -0.15
CA HIS A 57 1.25 12.15 0.37
C HIS A 57 1.49 10.99 -0.59
N ARG A 58 0.45 10.54 -1.30
CA ARG A 58 0.58 9.56 -2.39
C ARG A 58 1.62 9.99 -3.43
N VAL A 59 1.69 11.26 -3.81
CA VAL A 59 2.70 11.74 -4.79
C VAL A 59 4.12 11.51 -4.25
N ARG A 60 4.35 11.77 -2.96
CA ARG A 60 5.62 11.47 -2.29
C ARG A 60 5.91 9.98 -2.26
N LEU A 61 4.93 9.14 -1.94
CA LEU A 61 5.08 7.67 -1.92
C LEU A 61 5.48 7.14 -3.31
N ILE A 62 4.80 7.59 -4.37
CA ILE A 62 5.14 7.24 -5.75
C ILE A 62 6.60 7.64 -6.07
N ALA A 63 7.01 8.86 -5.69
CA ALA A 63 8.36 9.33 -5.94
C ALA A 63 9.42 8.51 -5.18
N GLN A 64 9.14 8.08 -3.95
CA GLN A 64 10.04 7.23 -3.17
C GLN A 64 10.15 5.82 -3.76
N ILE A 65 9.02 5.19 -4.10
CA ILE A 65 8.99 3.86 -4.74
C ILE A 65 9.75 3.88 -6.07
N LYS A 66 9.53 4.90 -6.92
CA LYS A 66 10.27 5.07 -8.18
C LYS A 66 11.77 5.22 -7.98
N ALA A 67 12.17 5.90 -6.91
CA ALA A 67 13.56 6.10 -6.57
C ALA A 67 14.20 4.89 -5.84
N ARG A 68 13.47 3.77 -5.71
CA ARG A 68 13.89 2.59 -4.94
C ARG A 68 14.34 2.96 -3.52
N ARG A 69 13.65 3.93 -2.90
CA ARG A 69 13.89 4.31 -1.50
C ARG A 69 12.93 3.56 -0.61
N GLU A 70 13.48 2.98 0.46
CA GLU A 70 12.70 2.25 1.45
C GLU A 70 11.70 3.21 2.13
N LEU A 71 10.52 2.68 2.44
CA LEU A 71 9.47 3.40 3.15
C LEU A 71 9.39 2.94 4.60
N GLU A 72 8.86 3.81 5.45
CA GLU A 72 8.44 3.42 6.79
C GLU A 72 7.34 2.36 6.74
N LEU A 73 7.23 1.53 7.77
CA LEU A 73 6.23 0.43 7.82
C LEU A 73 4.79 0.93 7.67
N LEU A 74 4.46 2.06 8.27
CA LEU A 74 3.14 2.69 8.14
C LEU A 74 2.86 3.10 6.69
N ASP A 75 3.85 3.65 6.01
CA ASP A 75 3.72 4.06 4.62
C ASP A 75 3.58 2.86 3.69
N TRP A 76 4.29 1.75 3.95
CA TRP A 76 4.04 0.49 3.25
C TRP A 76 2.63 -0.05 3.46
N ALA A 77 2.13 0.01 4.71
CA ALA A 77 0.78 -0.44 5.02
C ALA A 77 -0.28 0.43 4.30
N ARG A 78 -0.07 1.75 4.27
CA ARG A 78 -0.89 2.69 3.49
C ARG A 78 -0.85 2.36 2.01
N VAL A 79 0.32 2.15 1.42
CA VAL A 79 0.47 1.77 0.00
C VAL A 79 -0.32 0.49 -0.30
N LEU A 80 -0.15 -0.56 0.51
CA LEU A 80 -0.86 -1.82 0.33
C LEU A 80 -2.38 -1.64 0.37
N PHE A 81 -2.91 -1.05 1.44
CA PHE A 81 -4.34 -0.86 1.61
C PHE A 81 -4.95 -0.06 0.45
N THR A 82 -4.25 1.01 0.06
CA THR A 82 -4.62 1.92 -1.02
C THR A 82 -4.68 1.19 -2.35
N VAL A 83 -3.67 0.36 -2.67
CA VAL A 83 -3.62 -0.39 -3.93
C VAL A 83 -4.61 -1.56 -3.94
N GLU A 84 -4.75 -2.28 -2.83
CA GLU A 84 -5.71 -3.38 -2.68
C GLU A 84 -7.15 -2.90 -2.86
N THR A 85 -7.49 -1.75 -2.26
CA THR A 85 -8.80 -1.12 -2.40
C THR A 85 -9.06 -0.73 -3.85
N VAL A 86 -8.09 -0.09 -4.52
CA VAL A 86 -8.22 0.29 -5.94
C VAL A 86 -8.41 -0.92 -6.82
N PHE A 87 -7.62 -1.96 -6.63
CA PHE A 87 -7.63 -3.12 -7.52
C PHE A 87 -8.91 -3.95 -7.34
N ILE A 88 -9.34 -4.21 -6.10
CA ILE A 88 -10.43 -5.17 -5.85
C ILE A 88 -11.80 -4.50 -5.79
N SER A 89 -11.90 -3.28 -5.26
CA SER A 89 -13.20 -2.65 -5.03
C SER A 89 -13.77 -2.04 -6.30
N HIS A 90 -15.02 -2.37 -6.63
CA HIS A 90 -15.78 -1.63 -7.65
C HIS A 90 -16.38 -0.32 -7.10
N ILE A 91 -16.71 -0.28 -5.81
CA ILE A 91 -17.41 0.85 -5.18
C ILE A 91 -16.43 2.00 -4.89
N PHE A 92 -15.27 1.66 -4.33
CA PHE A 92 -14.26 2.64 -3.92
C PHE A 92 -13.06 2.66 -4.86
N GLY A 93 -12.90 1.63 -5.68
CA GLY A 93 -11.74 1.43 -6.52
C GLY A 93 -12.09 1.36 -8.00
N ALA A 94 -11.14 0.83 -8.75
CA ALA A 94 -11.23 0.63 -10.18
C ALA A 94 -11.50 -0.85 -10.53
N GLY A 95 -12.04 -1.68 -9.63
CA GLY A 95 -12.07 -3.14 -9.83
C GLY A 95 -12.71 -3.60 -11.14
N TYR A 96 -13.80 -2.96 -11.58
CA TYR A 96 -14.41 -3.24 -12.88
C TYR A 96 -13.57 -2.75 -14.08
N SER A 97 -12.88 -1.63 -13.92
CA SER A 97 -12.11 -0.96 -14.98
C SER A 97 -10.60 -1.17 -14.86
N TRP A 98 -10.15 -2.08 -13.99
CA TRP A 98 -8.74 -2.16 -13.56
C TRP A 98 -7.81 -2.41 -14.74
N GLY A 99 -8.14 -3.38 -15.59
CA GLY A 99 -7.38 -3.67 -16.79
C GLY A 99 -7.28 -2.48 -17.74
N THR A 100 -8.34 -1.67 -17.86
CA THR A 100 -8.34 -0.47 -18.71
C THR A 100 -7.46 0.64 -18.16
N VAL A 101 -7.50 0.90 -16.84
CA VAL A 101 -6.82 2.06 -16.24
C VAL A 101 -5.38 1.76 -15.79
N SER A 102 -5.04 0.48 -15.60
CA SER A 102 -3.73 0.05 -15.12
C SER A 102 -2.91 -0.68 -16.19
N GLY A 103 -3.55 -1.30 -17.17
CA GLY A 103 -2.92 -2.19 -18.16
C GLY A 103 -2.69 -3.62 -17.66
N PHE A 104 -2.97 -3.92 -16.38
CA PHE A 104 -2.81 -5.26 -15.82
C PHE A 104 -4.10 -6.07 -15.92
N ARG A 105 -4.00 -7.32 -16.39
CA ARG A 105 -5.13 -8.25 -16.34
C ARG A 105 -5.36 -8.75 -14.91
N ASP A 106 -6.61 -8.99 -14.53
CA ASP A 106 -6.98 -9.41 -13.16
C ASP A 106 -6.19 -10.60 -12.63
N GLY A 107 -6.01 -11.65 -13.44
CA GLY A 107 -5.25 -12.84 -13.02
C GLY A 107 -3.77 -12.54 -12.72
N GLU A 108 -3.13 -11.72 -13.56
CA GLU A 108 -1.74 -11.29 -13.40
C GLU A 108 -1.62 -10.34 -12.19
N ALA A 109 -2.52 -9.37 -12.09
CA ALA A 109 -2.64 -8.44 -10.97
C ALA A 109 -2.81 -9.15 -9.62
N LEU A 110 -3.64 -10.20 -9.56
CA LEU A 110 -3.84 -10.99 -8.34
C LEU A 110 -2.56 -11.73 -7.93
N ILE A 111 -1.81 -12.28 -8.88
CA ILE A 111 -0.53 -12.94 -8.61
C ILE A 111 0.50 -11.94 -8.07
N LEU A 112 0.63 -10.76 -8.71
CA LEU A 112 1.51 -9.68 -8.28
C LEU A 112 1.14 -9.19 -6.88
N MET A 113 -0.14 -8.90 -6.62
CA MET A 113 -0.62 -8.46 -5.31
C MET A 113 -0.29 -9.48 -4.22
N ARG A 114 -0.52 -10.78 -4.46
CA ARG A 114 -0.18 -11.84 -3.48
C ARG A 114 1.31 -11.97 -3.26
N SER A 115 2.14 -11.74 -4.28
CA SER A 115 3.60 -11.69 -4.13
C SER A 115 4.04 -10.55 -3.24
N ILE A 116 3.54 -9.33 -3.51
CA ILE A 116 3.84 -8.12 -2.72
C ILE A 116 3.40 -8.30 -1.26
N GLN A 117 2.20 -8.83 -1.01
CA GLN A 117 1.70 -9.06 0.36
C GLN A 117 2.61 -9.99 1.18
N ARG A 118 3.25 -11.00 0.57
CA ARG A 118 4.19 -11.88 1.27
C ARG A 118 5.49 -11.16 1.65
N LYS A 119 5.96 -10.26 0.78
CA LYS A 119 7.14 -9.41 1.02
C LYS A 119 6.88 -8.39 2.11
N ALA A 120 5.70 -7.79 2.09
CA ALA A 120 5.26 -6.78 3.04
C ALA A 120 4.49 -7.34 4.25
N ARG A 121 4.58 -8.65 4.55
CA ARG A 121 3.85 -9.30 5.66
C ARG A 121 4.03 -8.62 7.01
N ARG A 122 5.19 -7.99 7.23
CA ARG A 122 5.54 -7.28 8.47
C ARG A 122 4.71 -6.01 8.69
N CYS A 123 4.13 -5.42 7.64
CA CYS A 123 3.28 -4.23 7.73
C CYS A 123 1.99 -4.50 8.53
N ARG A 124 1.60 -5.77 8.72
CA ARG A 124 0.48 -6.11 9.61
C ARG A 124 0.68 -5.65 11.06
N SER A 125 1.94 -5.43 11.48
CA SER A 125 2.26 -4.95 12.83
C SER A 125 1.71 -3.56 13.14
N VAL A 126 1.48 -2.69 12.15
CA VAL A 126 0.97 -1.33 12.39
C VAL A 126 -0.57 -1.27 12.45
N VAL A 127 -1.26 -2.36 12.11
CA VAL A 127 -2.73 -2.39 12.06
C VAL A 127 -3.33 -2.42 13.45
N GLY A 128 -4.24 -1.50 13.75
CA GLY A 128 -4.91 -1.32 15.02
C GLY A 128 -4.10 -0.60 16.10
N ASP A 129 -2.85 -0.24 15.79
CA ASP A 129 -2.02 0.65 16.61
C ASP A 129 -1.99 2.04 15.98
N THR A 130 -1.71 2.09 14.67
CA THR A 130 -1.72 3.33 13.87
C THR A 130 -2.65 3.18 12.65
N LEU A 131 -2.54 2.14 11.84
CA LEU A 131 -3.46 1.97 10.70
C LEU A 131 -4.79 1.33 11.15
N GLY A 132 -5.96 1.94 10.91
CA GLY A 132 -7.26 1.35 11.26
C GLY A 132 -7.45 1.14 12.77
N THR A 133 -7.32 2.21 13.55
CA THR A 133 -7.12 2.22 15.02
C THR A 133 -8.30 1.82 15.89
N LEU A 134 -9.52 1.71 15.33
CA LEU A 134 -10.67 1.18 16.08
C LEU A 134 -10.73 -0.35 15.93
N ARG A 135 -9.98 -1.08 16.77
CA ARG A 135 -10.25 -2.50 16.97
C ARG A 135 -11.57 -2.64 17.73
N LEU A 136 -12.47 -3.49 17.22
CA LEU A 136 -13.70 -3.85 17.95
C LEU A 136 -13.30 -4.33 19.35
N LYS A 137 -13.65 -3.55 20.38
CA LYS A 137 -13.54 -3.98 21.78
C LYS A 137 -14.62 -5.03 21.98
N ASN A 138 -14.21 -6.29 22.12
CA ASN A 138 -15.06 -7.47 22.30
C ASN A 138 -16.06 -7.69 21.15
N SER A 139 -15.72 -8.63 20.27
CA SER A 139 -16.71 -9.33 19.45
C SER A 139 -16.65 -10.79 19.85
N LEU A 140 -17.72 -11.21 20.54
CA LEU A 140 -18.09 -12.54 21.08
C LEU A 140 -17.10 -13.69 20.89
#